data_AF-A0A2E4WUU8-F1
#
_entry.id   AF-A0A2E4WUU8-F1
#
_cell.length_a   1.000
_cell.length_b   1.000
_cell.length_c   1.000
_cell.angle_alpha   90.00
_cell.angle_beta   90.00
_cell.angle_gamma   90.00
#
_symmetry.space_group_name_H-M   'P 1'
#
loop_
_entity.id
_entity.type
_entity.pdbx_description
1 polymer ?
#
loop_
_entity_poly.entity_id
_entity_poly.type
_entity_poly.pdbx_seq_one_letter_code
_entity_poly.pdbx_strand_id
1 'polypeptide(L)'
;MPISIRPWGRFWSGPWSRRERLGGRMFPLEVFILGLILVAVPYFATNNIANTYLQTVWDPEIGLDREIPVVNWMIIPYSLLYLFYPVTLMLCPRDSRGHAELALGMQTLIMVTAFCCTIFLILPAEIDLRDQIDWDSLSGLELALFEFIHFSDNPWNAWPSLHIVHSYLLARMIARWVVREKGSSGVWGLFLFILWLEWTLLCISIMTTKQHYIFDLASGILVAHLAWLPANRAMDEVGSIGAEECAANSGWTG
;
A
#
# COMPACT_ATOMS: atom_id res chain seq x y z
N MET A 1 18.06 -18.14 11.81
CA MET A 1 17.21 -18.33 10.60
C MET A 1 16.60 -16.99 10.24
N PRO A 2 16.49 -16.62 8.96
CA PRO A 2 15.79 -15.40 8.58
C PRO A 2 14.30 -15.48 8.98
N ILE A 3 13.72 -14.36 9.41
CA ILE A 3 12.33 -14.29 9.89
C ILE A 3 11.36 -14.40 8.68
N SER A 4 10.32 -15.23 8.82
CA SER A 4 9.16 -15.39 7.91
C SER A 4 7.89 -14.99 8.67
N ILE A 5 6.92 -14.34 8.01
CA ILE A 5 5.63 -14.05 8.66
C ILE A 5 4.81 -15.34 8.73
N ARG A 6 4.18 -15.59 9.89
CA ARG A 6 3.24 -16.71 10.01
C ARG A 6 1.86 -16.28 9.55
N PRO A 7 1.16 -17.09 8.73
CA PRO A 7 -0.24 -16.83 8.43
C PRO A 7 -1.05 -16.72 9.73
N TRP A 8 -1.91 -15.71 9.83
CA TRP A 8 -2.85 -15.62 10.93
C TRP A 8 -3.75 -16.85 10.89
N GLY A 9 -3.95 -17.47 12.07
CA GLY A 9 -4.55 -18.80 12.19
C GLY A 9 -5.98 -18.88 11.63
N ARG A 10 -6.99 -19.02 12.48
CA ARG A 10 -8.38 -19.16 12.01
C ARG A 10 -8.96 -17.91 11.33
N PHE A 11 -8.21 -16.82 11.22
CA PHE A 11 -8.69 -15.57 10.61
C PHE A 11 -9.12 -15.78 9.14
N TRP A 12 -8.33 -16.52 8.37
CA TRP A 12 -8.61 -16.76 6.96
C TRP A 12 -9.47 -18.01 6.70
N SER A 13 -9.86 -18.78 7.71
CA SER A 13 -10.60 -20.05 7.52
C SER A 13 -11.93 -19.85 6.79
N GLY A 14 -12.66 -18.80 7.17
CA GLY A 14 -13.90 -18.39 6.53
C GLY A 14 -13.70 -18.15 5.04
N PRO A 15 -12.92 -17.13 4.63
CA PRO A 15 -12.65 -16.90 3.22
C PRO A 15 -12.06 -18.11 2.48
N TRP A 16 -11.12 -18.81 3.12
CA TRP A 16 -10.45 -19.98 2.55
C TRP A 16 -11.44 -21.10 2.20
N SER A 17 -12.41 -21.38 3.08
CA SER A 17 -13.47 -22.39 2.84
C SER A 17 -14.33 -22.09 1.61
N ARG A 18 -14.44 -20.81 1.24
CA ARG A 18 -15.28 -20.33 0.12
C ARG A 18 -14.48 -19.97 -1.12
N ARG A 19 -13.17 -20.25 -1.13
CA ARG A 19 -12.25 -19.73 -2.14
C ARG A 19 -12.58 -20.12 -3.57
N GLU A 20 -13.08 -21.34 -3.78
CA GLU A 20 -13.46 -21.87 -5.09
C GLU A 20 -14.78 -21.27 -5.64
N ARG A 21 -15.57 -20.59 -4.80
CA ARG A 21 -16.83 -19.98 -5.24
C ARG A 21 -16.60 -18.91 -6.30
N LEU A 22 -17.56 -18.77 -7.20
CA LEU A 22 -17.52 -17.84 -8.34
C LEU A 22 -16.27 -18.05 -9.23
N GLY A 23 -15.79 -19.29 -9.35
CA GLY A 23 -14.61 -19.62 -10.15
C GLY A 23 -13.32 -19.00 -9.59
N GLY A 24 -13.13 -19.07 -8.28
CA GLY A 24 -11.95 -18.52 -7.60
C GLY A 24 -12.01 -17.02 -7.31
N ARG A 25 -13.14 -16.34 -7.61
CA ARG A 25 -13.30 -14.88 -7.45
C ARG A 25 -13.84 -14.46 -6.08
N MET A 26 -14.45 -15.39 -5.35
CA MET A 26 -14.98 -15.07 -4.02
C MET A 26 -13.86 -14.67 -3.05
N PHE A 27 -12.73 -15.37 -3.09
CA PHE A 27 -11.63 -15.10 -2.15
C PHE A 27 -11.04 -13.69 -2.30
N PRO A 28 -10.63 -13.22 -3.49
CA PRO A 28 -10.15 -11.84 -3.64
C PRO A 28 -11.20 -10.78 -3.27
N LEU A 29 -12.49 -11.05 -3.50
CA LEU A 29 -13.57 -10.15 -3.11
C LEU A 29 -13.68 -10.04 -1.58
N GLU A 30 -13.64 -11.16 -0.87
CA GLU A 30 -13.66 -11.14 0.60
C GLU A 30 -12.42 -10.50 1.19
N VAL A 31 -11.24 -10.76 0.62
CA VAL A 31 -10.00 -10.07 0.98
C VAL A 31 -10.11 -8.57 0.76
N PHE A 32 -10.70 -8.13 -0.35
CA PHE A 32 -10.93 -6.71 -0.63
C PHE A 32 -11.84 -6.06 0.42
N ILE A 33 -12.97 -6.69 0.74
CA ILE A 33 -13.91 -6.20 1.77
C ILE A 33 -13.21 -6.12 3.13
N LEU A 34 -12.45 -7.15 3.51
CA LEU A 34 -11.66 -7.14 4.74
C LEU A 34 -10.60 -6.03 4.72
N GLY A 35 -9.95 -5.80 3.58
CA GLY A 35 -9.01 -4.70 3.39
C GLY A 35 -9.67 -3.33 3.59
N LEU A 36 -10.86 -3.09 3.02
CA LEU A 36 -11.60 -1.85 3.25
C LEU A 36 -11.85 -1.61 4.75
N ILE A 37 -12.21 -2.66 5.49
CA ILE A 37 -12.50 -2.55 6.93
C ILE A 37 -11.21 -2.39 7.75
N LEU A 38 -10.16 -3.18 7.46
CA LEU A 38 -8.98 -3.29 8.33
C LEU A 38 -7.81 -2.40 7.90
N VAL A 39 -7.88 -1.78 6.73
CA VAL A 39 -6.89 -0.82 6.24
C VAL A 39 -7.50 0.58 6.15
N ALA A 40 -8.61 0.74 5.43
CA ALA A 40 -9.16 2.07 5.20
C ALA A 40 -9.77 2.68 6.47
N VAL A 41 -10.52 1.90 7.29
CA VAL A 41 -11.12 2.44 8.52
C VAL A 41 -10.05 2.91 9.52
N PRO A 42 -9.00 2.13 9.86
CA PRO A 42 -7.92 2.64 10.72
C PRO A 42 -7.23 3.88 10.17
N TYR A 43 -6.98 3.93 8.85
CA TYR A 43 -6.39 5.09 8.21
C TYR A 43 -7.25 6.34 8.38
N PHE A 44 -8.52 6.30 7.97
CA PHE A 44 -9.42 7.44 8.09
C PHE A 44 -9.70 7.81 9.54
N ALA A 45 -9.77 6.82 10.45
CA ALA A 45 -9.93 7.08 11.88
C ALA A 45 -8.74 7.89 12.43
N THR A 46 -7.51 7.44 12.18
CA THR A 46 -6.31 8.17 12.61
C THR A 46 -6.20 9.54 11.96
N ASN A 47 -6.51 9.64 10.66
CA ASN A 47 -6.49 10.89 9.91
C ASN A 47 -7.44 11.96 10.48
N ASN A 48 -8.58 11.55 11.04
CA ASN A 48 -9.53 12.46 11.68
C ASN A 48 -9.18 12.73 13.16
N ILE A 49 -8.70 11.71 13.89
CA ILE A 49 -8.31 11.86 15.31
C ILE A 49 -7.10 12.76 15.45
N ALA A 50 -6.04 12.54 14.67
CA ALA A 50 -4.83 13.35 14.70
C ALA A 50 -5.15 14.82 14.38
N ASN A 51 -6.02 15.05 13.39
CA ASN A 51 -6.52 16.38 13.05
C ASN A 51 -7.30 17.07 14.19
N THR A 52 -7.89 16.32 15.11
CA THR A 52 -8.70 16.90 16.20
C THR A 52 -7.84 17.51 17.32
N TYR A 53 -6.62 16.99 17.54
CA TYR A 53 -5.76 17.48 18.63
C TYR A 53 -4.77 18.56 18.21
N LEU A 54 -4.71 18.94 16.91
CA LEU A 54 -4.03 20.12 16.33
C LEU A 54 -2.64 20.45 16.91
N GLN A 55 -1.88 19.44 17.32
CA GLN A 55 -0.54 19.63 17.89
C GLN A 55 0.44 18.77 17.11
N THR A 56 1.34 19.44 16.39
CA THR A 56 2.51 18.82 15.79
C THR A 56 3.41 18.37 16.92
N VAL A 57 3.51 17.06 17.10
CA VAL A 57 4.37 16.46 18.14
C VAL A 57 5.77 16.23 17.59
N TRP A 58 5.87 15.96 16.29
CA TRP A 58 7.12 15.70 15.60
C TRP A 58 7.13 16.42 14.24
N ASP A 59 8.20 17.17 13.99
CA ASP A 59 8.44 17.84 12.71
C ASP A 59 9.66 17.18 12.04
N PRO A 60 9.44 16.36 10.99
CA PRO A 60 10.52 15.71 10.24
C PRO A 60 11.12 16.58 9.13
N GLU A 61 10.69 17.84 8.98
CA GLU A 61 11.11 18.73 7.90
C GLU A 61 12.63 18.96 7.90
N ILE A 62 13.23 18.93 6.71
CA ILE A 62 14.58 19.42 6.45
C ILE A 62 14.55 20.55 5.42
N GLY A 63 15.57 21.42 5.42
CA GLY A 63 15.60 22.59 4.54
C GLY A 63 15.41 22.29 3.04
N LEU A 64 15.81 21.11 2.59
CA LEU A 64 15.64 20.66 1.20
C LEU A 64 14.17 20.48 0.81
N ASP A 65 13.27 20.18 1.75
CA ASP A 65 11.84 19.97 1.47
C ASP A 65 11.15 21.22 0.91
N ARG A 66 11.57 22.40 1.39
CA ARG A 66 11.07 23.70 0.90
C ARG A 66 11.67 24.10 -0.45
N GLU A 67 12.81 23.51 -0.84
CA GLU A 67 13.45 23.77 -2.14
C GLU A 67 12.85 22.93 -3.28
N ILE A 68 12.19 21.80 -2.97
CA ILE A 68 11.51 20.99 -3.99
C ILE A 68 10.33 21.80 -4.55
N PRO A 69 10.27 22.10 -5.85
CA PRO A 69 9.17 22.89 -6.40
C PRO A 69 7.88 22.08 -6.47
N VAL A 70 6.74 22.77 -6.42
CA VAL A 70 5.45 22.17 -6.79
C VAL A 70 5.47 21.86 -8.29
N VAL A 71 5.05 20.65 -8.65
CA VAL A 71 4.92 20.22 -10.05
C VAL A 71 3.48 19.73 -10.27
N ASN A 72 2.60 20.62 -10.71
CA ASN A 72 1.14 20.42 -10.71
C ASN A 72 0.71 19.06 -11.29
N TRP A 73 1.23 18.67 -12.46
CA TRP A 73 0.84 17.42 -13.12
C TRP A 73 1.22 16.15 -12.34
N MET A 74 2.14 16.23 -11.37
CA MET A 74 2.50 15.11 -10.50
C MET A 74 1.35 14.67 -9.57
N ILE A 75 0.28 15.47 -9.46
CA ILE A 75 -0.96 15.00 -8.80
C ILE A 75 -1.59 13.80 -9.52
N ILE A 76 -1.32 13.62 -10.81
CA ILE A 76 -1.78 12.47 -11.60
C ILE A 76 -1.13 11.17 -11.11
N PRO A 77 0.21 10.98 -11.14
CA PRO A 77 0.83 9.78 -10.59
C PRO A 77 0.57 9.61 -9.09
N TYR A 78 0.44 10.70 -8.33
CA TYR A 78 -0.04 10.61 -6.94
C TYR A 78 -1.40 9.91 -6.85
N SER A 79 -2.36 10.32 -7.68
CA SER A 79 -3.71 9.78 -7.69
C SER A 79 -3.79 8.36 -8.29
N LEU A 80 -2.89 7.99 -9.20
CA LEU A 80 -2.82 6.64 -9.77
C LEU A 80 -2.46 5.57 -8.72
N LEU A 81 -1.94 5.95 -7.55
CA LEU A 81 -1.83 5.08 -6.37
C LEU A 81 -3.10 4.23 -6.15
N TYR A 82 -4.28 4.83 -6.25
CA TYR A 82 -5.53 4.13 -5.98
C TYR A 82 -5.76 2.94 -6.92
N LEU A 83 -5.13 2.92 -8.10
CA LEU A 83 -5.20 1.80 -9.04
C LEU A 83 -4.35 0.59 -8.62
N PHE A 84 -3.35 0.74 -7.75
CA PHE A 84 -2.53 -0.40 -7.29
C PHE A 84 -3.39 -1.47 -6.61
N TYR A 85 -4.41 -1.07 -5.85
CA TYR A 85 -5.32 -2.00 -5.16
C TYR A 85 -6.16 -2.86 -6.13
N PRO A 86 -6.99 -2.29 -7.03
CA PRO A 86 -7.77 -3.09 -7.96
C PRO A 86 -6.88 -3.86 -8.94
N VAL A 87 -5.77 -3.29 -9.41
CA VAL A 87 -4.83 -4.00 -10.31
C VAL A 87 -4.24 -5.23 -9.63
N THR A 88 -3.85 -5.13 -8.35
CA THR A 88 -3.39 -6.28 -7.56
C THR A 88 -4.44 -7.37 -7.51
N LEU A 89 -5.70 -7.03 -7.21
CA LEU A 89 -6.79 -8.02 -7.14
C LEU A 89 -7.11 -8.64 -8.50
N MET A 90 -7.03 -7.85 -9.58
CA MET A 90 -7.26 -8.33 -10.95
C MET A 90 -6.18 -9.31 -11.42
N LEU A 91 -4.93 -9.07 -11.01
CA LEU A 91 -3.77 -9.88 -11.37
C LEU A 91 -3.47 -11.02 -10.39
N CYS A 92 -4.17 -11.07 -9.25
CA CYS A 92 -4.09 -12.18 -8.31
C CYS A 92 -4.40 -13.51 -9.02
N PRO A 93 -3.47 -14.49 -8.99
CA PRO A 93 -3.75 -15.82 -9.49
C PRO A 93 -4.93 -16.44 -8.73
N ARG A 94 -5.76 -17.20 -9.45
CA ARG A 94 -7.03 -17.73 -8.93
C ARG A 94 -6.94 -19.14 -8.38
N ASP A 95 -5.74 -19.70 -8.32
CA ASP A 95 -5.46 -20.99 -7.72
C ASP A 95 -5.22 -20.87 -6.20
N SER A 96 -5.23 -22.00 -5.48
CA SER A 96 -5.02 -22.01 -4.03
C SER A 96 -3.72 -21.30 -3.62
N ARG A 97 -2.67 -21.36 -4.44
CA ARG A 97 -1.41 -20.65 -4.19
C ARG A 97 -1.60 -19.13 -4.25
N GLY A 98 -2.22 -18.61 -5.31
CA GLY A 98 -2.53 -17.19 -5.43
C GLY A 98 -3.38 -16.67 -4.27
N HIS A 99 -4.38 -17.44 -3.84
CA HIS A 99 -5.21 -17.09 -2.68
C HIS A 99 -4.41 -17.04 -1.37
N ALA A 100 -3.55 -18.04 -1.11
CA ALA A 100 -2.71 -18.05 0.08
C ALA A 100 -1.72 -16.88 0.09
N GLU A 101 -1.09 -16.58 -1.05
CA GLU A 101 -0.20 -15.42 -1.18
C GLU A 101 -0.96 -14.10 -1.02
N LEU A 102 -2.20 -13.98 -1.53
CA LEU A 102 -3.03 -12.80 -1.34
C LEU A 102 -3.42 -12.61 0.14
N ALA A 103 -3.73 -13.67 0.87
CA ALA A 103 -3.97 -13.60 2.32
C ALA A 103 -2.75 -13.09 3.08
N LEU A 104 -1.56 -13.61 2.77
CA LEU A 104 -0.31 -13.14 3.36
C LEU A 104 0.00 -11.68 3.01
N GLY A 105 -0.27 -11.29 1.76
CA GLY A 105 -0.16 -9.92 1.28
C GLY A 105 -1.07 -8.96 2.05
N MET A 106 -2.36 -9.28 2.14
CA MET A 106 -3.33 -8.48 2.88
C MET A 106 -3.00 -8.43 4.38
N GLN A 107 -2.61 -9.56 4.97
CA GLN A 107 -2.14 -9.59 6.35
C GLN A 107 -0.95 -8.64 6.57
N THR A 108 0.00 -8.61 5.63
CA THR A 108 1.14 -7.69 5.68
C THR A 108 0.68 -6.25 5.61
N LEU A 109 -0.24 -5.92 4.69
CA LEU A 109 -0.84 -4.58 4.56
C LEU A 109 -1.55 -4.14 5.85
N ILE A 110 -2.32 -5.01 6.49
CA ILE A 110 -2.99 -4.70 7.76
C ILE A 110 -1.96 -4.44 8.87
N MET A 111 -0.93 -5.29 8.98
CA MET A 111 0.11 -5.12 10.01
C MET A 111 0.89 -3.81 9.84
N VAL A 112 1.31 -3.47 8.62
CA VAL A 112 2.03 -2.21 8.38
C VAL A 112 1.11 -1.00 8.53
N THR A 113 -0.16 -1.10 8.15
CA THR A 113 -1.15 -0.04 8.40
C THR A 113 -1.29 0.21 9.89
N ALA A 114 -1.47 -0.84 10.69
CA ALA A 114 -1.59 -0.71 12.14
C ALA A 114 -0.32 -0.11 12.76
N PHE A 115 0.87 -0.50 12.27
CA PHE A 115 2.14 0.09 12.68
C PHE A 115 2.21 1.59 12.39
N CYS A 116 1.96 2.01 11.14
CA CYS A 116 1.99 3.42 10.76
C CYS A 116 0.91 4.23 11.48
N CYS A 117 -0.32 3.71 11.57
CA CYS A 117 -1.41 4.35 12.32
C CYS A 117 -1.07 4.56 13.80
N THR A 118 -0.35 3.63 14.41
CA THR A 118 0.14 3.81 15.79
C THR A 118 1.12 4.96 15.88
N ILE A 119 2.02 5.11 14.90
CA ILE A 119 2.94 6.25 14.82
C ILE A 119 2.17 7.55 14.60
N PHE A 120 1.22 7.60 13.65
CA PHE A 120 0.41 8.80 13.38
C PHE A 120 -0.32 9.32 14.61
N LEU A 121 -0.77 8.42 15.50
CA LEU A 121 -1.46 8.80 16.74
C LEU A 121 -0.51 9.26 17.86
N ILE A 122 0.70 8.71 17.94
CA ILE A 122 1.66 9.01 19.02
C ILE A 122 2.55 10.20 18.64
N LEU A 123 2.93 10.29 17.37
CA LEU A 123 3.84 11.27 16.80
C LEU A 123 3.21 11.88 15.53
N PRO A 124 2.06 12.56 15.63
CA PRO A 124 1.47 13.26 14.49
C PRO A 124 2.46 14.27 13.93
N ALA A 125 2.74 14.12 12.64
CA ALA A 125 3.63 14.98 11.86
C ALA A 125 2.77 15.72 10.84
N GLU A 126 2.68 17.04 11.01
CA GLU A 126 1.93 17.91 10.11
C GLU A 126 2.76 18.26 8.88
N ILE A 127 2.14 18.21 7.69
CA ILE A 127 2.71 18.77 6.47
C ILE A 127 2.43 20.27 6.39
N ASP A 128 3.46 21.07 6.67
CA ASP A 128 3.44 22.53 6.54
C ASP A 128 4.14 23.02 5.24
N LEU A 129 3.72 22.44 4.11
CA LEU A 129 4.23 22.79 2.78
C LEU A 129 3.15 23.11 1.75
N ARG A 130 1.88 22.90 2.10
CA ARG A 130 0.74 23.04 1.15
C ARG A 130 0.48 24.50 0.77
N ASP A 131 1.02 25.46 1.51
CA ASP A 131 1.01 26.90 1.21
C ASP A 131 1.79 27.25 -0.07
N GLN A 132 2.73 26.40 -0.48
CA GLN A 132 3.53 26.59 -1.70
C GLN A 132 2.77 26.26 -2.98
N ILE A 133 1.54 25.74 -2.89
CA ILE A 133 0.71 25.39 -4.05
C ILE A 133 0.00 26.65 -4.57
N ASP A 134 0.31 27.03 -5.81
CA ASP A 134 -0.41 28.08 -6.53
C ASP A 134 -1.69 27.52 -7.15
N TRP A 135 -2.80 27.62 -6.41
CA TRP A 135 -4.11 27.10 -6.79
C TRP A 135 -4.67 27.74 -8.07
N ASP A 136 -4.34 29.00 -8.34
CA ASP A 136 -4.82 29.72 -9.52
C ASP A 136 -4.12 29.24 -10.81
N SER A 137 -2.98 28.56 -10.67
CA SER A 137 -2.21 27.98 -11.80
C SER A 137 -2.68 26.59 -12.24
N LEU A 138 -3.58 25.94 -11.47
CA LEU A 138 -4.00 24.57 -11.71
C LEU A 138 -4.96 24.48 -12.90
N SER A 139 -4.77 23.48 -13.77
CA SER A 139 -5.79 23.09 -14.73
C SER A 139 -7.00 22.46 -14.02
N GLY A 140 -8.15 22.39 -14.70
CA GLY A 140 -9.38 21.88 -14.08
C GLY A 140 -9.28 20.43 -13.57
N LEU A 141 -8.49 19.58 -14.23
CA LEU A 141 -8.25 18.21 -13.75
C LEU A 141 -7.32 18.21 -12.53
N GLU A 142 -6.25 19.00 -12.55
CA GLU A 142 -5.30 19.08 -11.43
C GLU A 142 -6.00 19.62 -10.18
N LEU A 143 -6.79 20.69 -10.32
CA LEU A 143 -7.58 21.26 -9.23
C LEU A 143 -8.49 20.20 -8.59
N ALA A 144 -9.27 19.49 -9.40
CA ALA A 144 -10.19 18.46 -8.91
C ALA A 144 -9.46 17.33 -8.17
N LEU A 145 -8.27 16.94 -8.64
CA LEU A 145 -7.45 15.92 -7.98
C LEU A 145 -6.84 16.44 -6.67
N PHE A 146 -6.28 17.65 -6.66
CA PHE A 146 -5.74 18.26 -5.44
C PHE A 146 -6.81 18.43 -4.36
N GLU A 147 -7.99 18.93 -4.73
CA GLU A 147 -9.14 19.06 -3.82
C GLU A 147 -9.56 17.69 -3.26
N PHE A 148 -9.66 16.67 -4.12
CA PHE A 148 -10.00 15.32 -3.69
C PHE A 148 -8.98 14.74 -2.70
N ILE A 149 -7.68 14.91 -2.97
CA ILE A 149 -6.62 14.44 -2.08
C ILE A 149 -6.65 15.20 -0.76
N HIS A 150 -6.71 16.53 -0.77
CA HIS A 150 -6.72 17.33 0.45
C HIS A 150 -7.98 17.13 1.30
N PHE A 151 -9.11 16.80 0.66
CA PHE A 151 -10.33 16.41 1.36
C PHE A 151 -10.21 15.03 2.04
N SER A 152 -9.56 14.08 1.36
CA SER A 152 -9.47 12.70 1.81
C SER A 152 -8.33 12.47 2.81
N ASP A 153 -7.27 13.29 2.73
CA ASP A 153 -6.01 13.12 3.44
C ASP A 153 -5.59 14.40 4.16
N ASN A 154 -5.73 14.40 5.50
CA ASN A 154 -5.37 15.55 6.32
C ASN A 154 -3.85 15.56 6.48
N PRO A 155 -3.22 16.72 6.74
CA PRO A 155 -1.77 16.84 6.73
C PRO A 155 -1.07 16.11 7.89
N TRP A 156 -1.78 15.41 8.79
CA TRP A 156 -1.24 14.88 10.05
C TRP A 156 -0.75 13.42 9.97
N ASN A 157 -1.16 12.68 8.93
CA ASN A 157 -0.79 11.28 8.72
C ASN A 157 0.43 11.14 7.78
N ALA A 158 1.40 12.05 7.91
CA ALA A 158 2.56 12.11 7.03
C ALA A 158 3.56 10.95 7.28
N TRP A 159 4.03 10.83 8.52
CA TRP A 159 5.21 10.02 8.82
C TRP A 159 4.89 8.69 9.51
N PRO A 160 5.35 7.53 9.01
CA PRO A 160 6.00 7.31 7.70
C PRO A 160 4.99 7.21 6.55
N SER A 161 5.43 7.45 5.31
CA SER A 161 4.52 7.52 4.17
C SER A 161 3.82 6.19 3.86
N LEU A 162 2.56 6.04 4.27
CA LEU A 162 1.77 4.83 4.03
C LEU A 162 1.48 4.61 2.54
N HIS A 163 1.36 5.68 1.76
CA HIS A 163 1.22 5.66 0.30
C HIS A 163 2.37 4.89 -0.36
N ILE A 164 3.60 5.12 0.09
CA ILE A 164 4.80 4.43 -0.40
C ILE A 164 4.87 2.99 0.10
N VAL A 165 4.53 2.75 1.37
CA VAL A 165 4.51 1.40 1.94
C VAL A 165 3.54 0.49 1.18
N HIS A 166 2.30 0.94 0.98
CA HIS A 166 1.27 0.14 0.31
C HIS A 166 1.57 -0.05 -1.17
N SER A 167 1.88 1.02 -1.90
CA SER A 167 2.18 0.93 -3.33
C SER A 167 3.36 0.00 -3.61
N TYR A 168 4.41 0.04 -2.79
CA TYR A 168 5.55 -0.86 -2.93
C TYR A 168 5.15 -2.32 -2.71
N LEU A 169 4.45 -2.64 -1.62
CA LEU A 169 4.02 -4.01 -1.31
C LEU A 169 3.10 -4.56 -2.41
N LEU A 170 2.15 -3.75 -2.89
CA LEU A 170 1.24 -4.10 -3.99
C LEU A 170 2.03 -4.30 -5.30
N ALA A 171 2.95 -3.39 -5.65
CA ALA A 171 3.81 -3.51 -6.84
C ALA A 171 4.63 -4.81 -6.82
N ARG A 172 5.20 -5.15 -5.66
CA ARG A 172 5.99 -6.39 -5.49
C ARG A 172 5.14 -7.64 -5.66
N MET A 173 3.92 -7.66 -5.14
CA MET A 173 2.98 -8.77 -5.35
C MET A 173 2.59 -8.91 -6.82
N ILE A 174 2.21 -7.80 -7.46
CA ILE A 174 1.91 -7.76 -8.90
C ILE A 174 3.09 -8.32 -9.69
N ALA A 175 4.30 -7.81 -9.44
CA ALA A 175 5.51 -8.23 -10.15
C ALA A 175 5.79 -9.73 -9.94
N ARG A 176 5.66 -10.22 -8.70
CA ARG A 176 5.84 -11.64 -8.37
C ARG A 176 4.89 -12.53 -9.17
N TRP A 177 3.61 -12.18 -9.22
CA TRP A 177 2.60 -12.98 -9.94
C TRP A 177 2.76 -12.89 -11.45
N VAL A 178 3.02 -11.71 -12.00
CA VAL A 178 3.23 -11.54 -13.45
C VAL A 178 4.44 -12.33 -13.92
N VAL A 179 5.58 -12.24 -13.21
CA VAL A 179 6.80 -12.98 -13.56
C VAL A 179 6.53 -14.50 -13.51
N ARG A 180 5.82 -14.98 -12.48
CA ARG A 180 5.50 -16.41 -12.35
C ARG A 180 4.56 -16.92 -13.44
N GLU A 181 3.44 -16.23 -13.68
CA GLU A 181 2.34 -16.75 -14.50
C GLU A 181 2.51 -16.43 -15.99
N LYS A 182 3.22 -15.36 -16.33
CA LYS A 182 3.29 -14.82 -17.69
C LYS A 182 4.71 -14.81 -18.26
N GLY A 183 5.73 -15.02 -17.42
CA GLY A 183 7.13 -14.96 -17.80
C GLY A 183 7.53 -13.57 -18.35
N SER A 184 8.64 -13.53 -19.07
CA SER A 184 9.23 -12.30 -19.61
C SER A 184 8.83 -12.02 -21.06
N SER A 185 7.56 -12.22 -21.44
CA SER A 185 7.11 -11.79 -22.76
C SER A 185 7.20 -10.27 -22.91
N GLY A 186 7.38 -9.75 -24.13
CA GLY A 186 7.61 -8.31 -24.34
C GLY A 186 6.51 -7.41 -23.76
N VAL A 187 5.24 -7.84 -23.84
CA VAL A 187 4.10 -7.08 -23.29
C VAL A 187 4.14 -7.04 -21.77
N TRP A 188 4.41 -8.17 -21.11
CA TRP A 188 4.46 -8.23 -19.64
C TRP A 188 5.74 -7.58 -19.10
N GLY A 189 6.85 -7.62 -19.85
CA GLY A 189 8.05 -6.85 -19.56
C GLY A 189 7.78 -5.33 -19.59
N LEU A 190 7.07 -4.84 -20.61
CA LEU A 190 6.66 -3.44 -20.70
C LEU A 190 5.70 -3.06 -19.55
N PHE A 191 4.75 -3.92 -19.22
CA PHE A 191 3.86 -3.71 -18.08
C PHE A 191 4.62 -3.56 -16.76
N LEU A 192 5.60 -4.45 -16.49
CA LEU A 192 6.43 -4.37 -15.29
C LEU A 192 7.30 -3.10 -15.28
N PHE A 193 7.83 -2.69 -16.44
CA PHE A 193 8.54 -1.42 -16.56
C PHE A 193 7.63 -0.24 -16.20
N ILE A 194 6.41 -0.19 -16.75
CA ILE A 194 5.43 0.86 -16.44
C ILE A 194 5.06 0.84 -14.95
N LEU A 195 4.87 -0.32 -14.36
CA LEU A 195 4.56 -0.46 -12.93
C LEU A 195 5.65 0.16 -12.03
N TRP A 196 6.93 -0.12 -12.32
CA TRP A 196 8.05 0.42 -11.55
C TRP A 196 8.32 1.89 -11.86
N LEU A 197 8.08 2.32 -13.10
CA LEU A 197 8.13 3.73 -13.48
C LEU A 197 7.06 4.51 -12.71
N GLU A 198 5.83 4.01 -12.66
CA GLU A 198 4.74 4.62 -11.91
C GLU A 198 5.04 4.70 -10.42
N TRP A 199 5.57 3.62 -9.82
CA TRP A 199 5.99 3.67 -8.41
C TRP A 199 7.10 4.69 -8.15
N THR A 200 8.03 4.86 -9.11
CA THR A 200 9.09 5.89 -9.02
C THR A 200 8.51 7.29 -9.15
N LEU A 201 7.57 7.49 -10.07
CA LEU A 201 6.84 8.76 -10.21
C LEU A 201 6.03 9.07 -8.96
N LEU A 202 5.41 8.08 -8.33
CA LEU A 202 4.72 8.23 -7.06
C LEU A 202 5.66 8.70 -5.93
N CYS A 203 6.87 8.13 -5.84
CA CYS A 203 7.87 8.58 -4.87
C CYS A 203 8.24 10.06 -5.05
N ILE A 204 8.33 10.52 -6.30
CA ILE A 204 8.61 11.93 -6.61
C ILE A 204 7.35 12.78 -6.38
N SER A 205 6.18 12.24 -6.69
CA SER A 205 4.93 12.97 -6.65
C SER A 205 4.58 13.38 -5.24
N ILE A 206 4.72 12.50 -4.23
CA ILE A 206 4.38 12.85 -2.85
C ILE A 206 5.13 14.08 -2.33
N MET A 207 6.35 14.33 -2.81
CA MET A 207 7.15 15.51 -2.45
C MET A 207 6.77 16.72 -3.32
N THR A 208 6.61 16.53 -4.62
CA THR A 208 6.29 17.62 -5.57
C THR A 208 4.81 18.06 -5.54
N THR A 209 3.94 17.30 -4.87
CA THR A 209 2.55 17.69 -4.55
C THR A 209 2.39 18.12 -3.09
N LYS A 210 3.50 18.26 -2.35
CA LYS A 210 3.53 18.75 -0.97
C LYS A 210 2.64 17.93 -0.03
N GLN A 211 2.71 16.61 -0.17
CA GLN A 211 1.99 15.66 0.68
C GLN A 211 2.89 14.99 1.71
N HIS A 212 4.20 14.92 1.46
CA HIS A 212 5.17 14.23 2.32
C HIS A 212 6.52 14.93 2.26
N TYR A 213 7.25 14.89 3.38
CA TYR A 213 8.67 15.27 3.45
C TYR A 213 9.57 14.14 2.91
N ILE A 214 10.83 14.46 2.58
CA ILE A 214 11.86 13.49 2.17
C ILE A 214 12.05 12.40 3.22
N PHE A 215 11.97 12.76 4.51
CA PHE A 215 12.10 11.80 5.61
C PHE A 215 10.95 10.78 5.60
N ASP A 216 9.74 11.20 5.26
CA ASP A 216 8.55 10.33 5.18
C ASP A 216 8.68 9.34 4.04
N LEU A 217 9.21 9.78 2.90
CA LEU A 217 9.57 8.93 1.77
C LEU A 217 10.62 7.88 2.18
N ALA A 218 11.74 8.33 2.76
CA ALA A 218 12.86 7.46 3.10
C ALA A 218 12.46 6.39 4.14
N SER A 219 11.75 6.82 5.19
CA SER A 219 11.23 5.91 6.22
C SER A 219 10.13 4.99 5.70
N GLY A 220 9.25 5.49 4.82
CA GLY A 220 8.24 4.68 4.13
C GLY A 220 8.86 3.57 3.27
N ILE A 221 9.89 3.90 2.48
CA ILE A 221 10.67 2.90 1.72
C ILE A 221 11.27 1.86 2.66
N LEU A 222 11.91 2.29 3.76
CA LEU A 222 12.51 1.37 4.73
C LEU A 222 11.47 0.41 5.34
N VAL A 223 10.33 0.93 5.81
CA VAL A 223 9.23 0.12 6.35
C VAL A 223 8.73 -0.87 5.30
N ALA A 224 8.53 -0.43 4.06
CA ALA A 224 8.07 -1.29 2.97
C ALA A 224 9.02 -2.44 2.69
N HIS A 225 10.34 -2.15 2.61
CA HIS A 225 11.36 -3.17 2.41
C HIS A 225 11.44 -4.16 3.56
N LEU A 226 11.42 -3.67 4.81
CA LEU A 226 11.47 -4.53 5.99
C LEU A 226 10.23 -5.42 6.11
N ALA A 227 9.05 -4.93 5.73
CA ALA A 227 7.81 -5.72 5.69
C ALA A 227 7.80 -6.73 4.54
N TRP A 228 8.33 -6.36 3.37
CA TRP A 228 8.37 -7.24 2.20
C TRP A 228 9.25 -8.47 2.41
N LEU A 229 10.39 -8.34 3.10
CA LEU A 229 11.34 -9.44 3.30
C LEU A 229 10.71 -10.71 3.93
N PRO A 230 10.06 -10.64 5.12
CA PRO A 230 9.42 -11.81 5.72
C PRO A 230 8.13 -12.21 4.99
N ALA A 231 7.41 -11.26 4.37
CA ALA A 231 6.22 -11.57 3.56
C ALA A 231 6.57 -12.40 2.31
N ASN A 232 7.61 -12.01 1.58
CA ASN A 232 8.07 -12.74 0.41
C ASN A 232 8.54 -14.15 0.78
N ARG A 233 9.21 -14.32 1.92
CA ARG A 233 9.60 -15.65 2.41
C ARG A 233 8.39 -16.52 2.71
N ALA A 234 7.37 -15.99 3.37
CA ALA A 234 6.13 -16.74 3.61
C ALA A 234 5.46 -17.15 2.29
N MET A 235 5.46 -16.28 1.28
CA MET A 235 4.96 -16.61 -0.06
C MET A 235 5.84 -17.65 -0.80
N ASP A 236 7.15 -17.66 -0.57
CA ASP A 236 8.06 -18.69 -1.08
C ASP A 236 7.79 -20.04 -0.39
N GLU A 237 7.58 -20.03 0.93
CA GLU A 237 7.22 -21.20 1.74
C GLU A 237 5.91 -21.82 1.23
N VAL A 238 4.86 -21.02 1.00
CA VAL A 238 3.60 -21.47 0.37
C VAL A 238 3.87 -22.17 -0.97
N GLY A 239 4.77 -21.62 -1.78
CA GLY A 239 5.15 -22.24 -3.06
C GLY A 239 5.89 -23.57 -2.90
N SER A 240 6.60 -23.78 -1.78
CA SER A 240 7.40 -24.98 -1.50
C SER A 240 6.59 -26.13 -0.87
N ILE A 241 5.76 -25.83 0.14
CA ILE A 241 4.96 -26.85 0.85
C ILE A 241 3.59 -27.06 0.20
N GLY A 242 3.15 -26.13 -0.64
CA GLY A 242 1.83 -26.15 -1.24
C GLY A 242 0.78 -25.44 -0.38
N ALA A 243 -0.20 -24.86 -1.06
CA ALA A 243 -1.18 -23.99 -0.44
C ALA A 243 -2.14 -24.73 0.53
N GLU A 244 -2.51 -25.97 0.23
CA GLU A 244 -3.37 -26.78 1.10
C GLU A 244 -2.66 -27.18 2.39
N GLU A 245 -1.38 -27.55 2.32
CA GLU A 245 -0.57 -27.85 3.51
C GLU A 245 -0.35 -26.58 4.35
N CYS A 246 -0.06 -25.44 3.71
CA CYS A 246 0.00 -24.15 4.41
C CYS A 246 -1.30 -23.83 5.14
N ALA A 247 -2.44 -24.02 4.48
CA ALA A 247 -3.76 -23.79 5.05
C ALA A 247 -4.05 -24.73 6.22
N ALA A 248 -3.68 -26.01 6.13
CA ALA A 248 -3.82 -26.97 7.22
C ALA A 248 -2.96 -26.59 8.43
N ASN A 249 -1.68 -26.27 8.19
CA ASN A 249 -0.75 -25.82 9.24
C ASN A 249 -1.19 -24.52 9.92
N SER A 250 -1.95 -23.69 9.20
CA SER A 250 -2.50 -22.42 9.70
C SER A 250 -3.90 -22.58 10.32
N GLY A 251 -4.48 -23.78 10.30
CA GLY A 251 -5.84 -24.02 10.82
C GLY A 251 -6.94 -23.36 10.00
N TRP A 252 -6.73 -23.17 8.69
CA TRP A 252 -7.73 -22.65 7.75
C TRP A 252 -8.69 -23.73 7.27
N THR A 253 -8.28 -25.00 7.37
CA THR A 253 -9.08 -26.18 7.06
C THR A 253 -9.66 -26.74 8.35
N GLY A 254 -10.85 -26.27 8.74
CA GLY A 254 -11.56 -26.69 9.95
C GLY A 254 -12.98 -26.18 9.99
#